data_AF-A0A7M3W5W6-F1
#
_entry.id   AF-A0A7M3W5W6-F1
#
_cell.length_a   1.000
_cell.length_b   1.000
_cell.length_c   1.000
_cell.angle_alpha   90.00
_cell.angle_beta   90.00
_cell.angle_gamma   90.00
#
_symmetry.space_group_name_H-M   'P 1'
#
loop_
_entity.id
_entity.type
_entity.pdbx_description
1 polymer ?
#
loop_
_entity_poly.entity_id
_entity_poly.type
_entity_poly.pdbx_seq_one_letter_code
_entity_poly.pdbx_strand_id
1 'polypeptide(L)'
;MVSMKVSPSPYVAALLVGLLCSFSGQGLVVNQGETFEEGVSTSGGGRSLLVEEITATWCPTCAEIDPELVQVADSHGSRIAMVALHPTDGEDAFQPEASQHRIDRIDSVQAGASTSTPTFVVEAGPARRGYDAWSEVQRDILNEELSRQAVSELDIMVEKTEVGYKASVVHTNLIQATGTQLTLMVLEHGKSMPPDVVNPGGDHRDRVLVGVAECSLDNHTITTQLGLLSTSVGTSCLDSFAVEFDDLRSWSVVLIHESTQEELDAGGRSTSYGAVEMAYRDRAESQPDSGWLGPIILIGCVALGLASIVRKK
;
A
#
# COMPACT_ATOMS: atom_id res chain seq x y z
N MET A 1 40.77 -2.24 -48.99
CA MET A 1 40.47 -2.17 -47.55
C MET A 1 38.99 -2.42 -47.36
N VAL A 2 38.63 -3.59 -46.81
CA VAL A 2 37.25 -4.02 -46.61
C VAL A 2 36.70 -3.30 -45.37
N SER A 3 35.64 -2.51 -45.54
CA SER A 3 34.92 -1.87 -44.43
C SER A 3 33.98 -2.89 -43.81
N MET A 4 34.35 -3.42 -42.64
CA MET A 4 33.46 -4.28 -41.84
C MET A 4 32.33 -3.41 -41.27
N LYS A 5 31.12 -3.59 -41.80
CA LYS A 5 29.88 -3.16 -41.12
C LYS A 5 29.70 -4.06 -39.90
N VAL A 6 29.98 -3.52 -38.72
CA VAL A 6 29.55 -4.14 -37.45
C VAL A 6 28.04 -3.93 -37.35
N SER A 7 27.27 -4.99 -37.60
CA SER A 7 25.85 -5.04 -37.24
C SER A 7 25.75 -5.09 -35.72
N PRO A 8 24.85 -4.33 -35.07
CA PRO A 8 24.51 -4.59 -33.69
C PRO A 8 23.95 -6.01 -33.61
N SER A 9 24.51 -6.79 -32.70
CA SER A 9 24.14 -8.19 -32.47
C SER A 9 22.70 -8.25 -31.93
N PRO A 10 21.82 -9.10 -32.51
CA PRO A 10 20.43 -9.26 -32.03
C PRO A 10 20.36 -9.72 -30.56
N TYR A 11 21.46 -10.26 -30.03
CA TYR A 11 21.57 -10.67 -28.62
C TYR A 11 21.60 -9.48 -27.65
N VAL A 12 22.06 -8.30 -28.05
CA VAL A 12 22.10 -7.11 -27.15
C VAL A 12 20.70 -6.51 -26.98
N ALA A 13 19.90 -6.52 -28.04
CA ALA A 13 18.49 -6.10 -27.97
C ALA A 13 17.65 -7.09 -27.16
N ALA A 14 17.89 -8.40 -27.32
CA ALA A 14 17.22 -9.44 -26.52
C ALA A 14 17.59 -9.36 -25.02
N LEU A 15 18.85 -9.03 -24.67
CA LEU A 15 19.27 -8.84 -23.28
C LEU A 15 18.61 -7.61 -22.64
N LEU A 16 18.44 -6.51 -23.38
CA LEU A 16 17.78 -5.30 -22.92
C LEU A 16 16.27 -5.46 -22.75
N VAL A 17 15.62 -6.26 -23.61
CA VAL A 17 14.19 -6.61 -23.46
C VAL A 17 14.00 -7.58 -22.29
N GLY A 18 14.91 -8.54 -22.09
CA GLY A 18 14.89 -9.44 -20.93
C GLY A 18 15.08 -8.74 -19.58
N LEU A 19 15.85 -7.64 -19.54
CA LEU A 19 16.04 -6.83 -18.32
C LEU A 19 14.85 -5.92 -17.99
N LEU A 20 14.00 -5.59 -18.97
CA LEU A 20 12.80 -4.77 -18.76
C LEU A 20 11.57 -5.59 -18.33
N CYS A 21 11.60 -6.92 -18.49
CA CYS A 21 10.51 -7.82 -18.14
C CYS A 21 10.62 -8.46 -16.75
N SER A 22 11.62 -8.10 -15.94
CA SER A 22 11.83 -8.66 -14.59
C SER A 22 11.30 -7.79 -13.45
N PHE A 23 10.45 -6.80 -13.73
CA PHE A 23 9.70 -6.12 -12.66
C PHE A 23 8.51 -6.97 -12.24
N SER A 24 8.79 -8.06 -11.53
CA SER A 24 7.77 -8.80 -10.80
C SER A 24 7.21 -7.91 -9.69
N GLY A 25 5.88 -7.77 -9.65
CA GLY A 25 5.15 -7.84 -8.40
C GLY A 25 5.10 -6.58 -7.54
N GLN A 26 4.24 -5.63 -7.91
CA GLN A 26 3.86 -4.53 -7.02
C GLN A 26 2.33 -4.44 -6.90
N GLY A 27 1.82 -3.79 -5.86
CA GLY A 27 0.38 -3.50 -5.69
C GLY A 27 -0.30 -2.95 -6.96
N LEU A 28 -1.62 -3.09 -7.03
CA LEU A 28 -2.41 -2.82 -8.23
C LEU A 28 -3.31 -1.59 -8.01
N VAL A 29 -3.26 -0.62 -8.92
CA VAL A 29 -4.25 0.48 -8.95
C VAL A 29 -5.18 0.27 -10.15
N VAL A 30 -6.45 0.07 -9.87
CA VAL A 30 -7.55 -0.17 -10.80
C VAL A 30 -8.37 1.12 -10.93
N ASN A 31 -8.58 1.59 -12.16
CA ASN A 31 -9.37 2.79 -12.42
C ASN A 31 -10.87 2.55 -12.17
N GLN A 32 -11.64 3.61 -11.91
CA GLN A 32 -13.08 3.52 -11.62
C GLN A 32 -13.98 3.05 -12.79
N GLY A 33 -13.39 2.75 -13.96
CA GLY A 33 -14.10 2.19 -15.11
C GLY A 33 -14.13 0.66 -15.16
N GLU A 34 -13.40 -0.03 -14.28
CA GLU A 34 -13.30 -1.49 -14.28
C GLU A 34 -14.53 -2.15 -13.63
N THR A 35 -15.01 -3.23 -14.23
CA THR A 35 -16.15 -4.00 -13.71
C THR A 35 -15.62 -5.27 -13.04
N PHE A 36 -15.65 -5.34 -11.71
CA PHE A 36 -15.16 -6.48 -10.91
C PHE A 36 -16.02 -7.77 -11.04
N GLU A 37 -16.78 -7.91 -12.13
CA GLU A 37 -17.69 -9.03 -12.39
C GLU A 37 -16.93 -10.34 -12.69
N GLU A 38 -15.78 -10.26 -13.36
CA GLU A 38 -14.91 -11.42 -13.65
C GLU A 38 -13.81 -11.61 -12.59
N GLY A 39 -13.80 -10.75 -11.56
CA GLY A 39 -12.73 -10.68 -10.58
C GLY A 39 -11.47 -10.00 -11.12
N VAL A 40 -10.84 -9.18 -10.29
CA VAL A 40 -9.55 -8.53 -10.59
C VAL A 40 -8.54 -9.03 -9.57
N SER A 41 -7.36 -9.49 -10.02
CA SER A 41 -6.32 -10.00 -9.13
C SER A 41 -5.01 -9.24 -9.25
N THR A 42 -4.27 -9.16 -8.14
CA THR A 42 -2.84 -8.84 -8.18
C THR A 42 -2.04 -10.04 -8.71
N SER A 43 -0.77 -9.82 -9.02
CA SER A 43 0.14 -10.90 -9.43
C SER A 43 1.54 -10.66 -8.86
N GLY A 44 2.03 -11.61 -8.05
CA GLY A 44 3.35 -11.57 -7.44
C GLY A 44 3.53 -10.44 -6.42
N GLY A 45 2.49 -10.02 -5.72
CA GLY A 45 2.56 -8.94 -4.71
C GLY A 45 3.46 -9.28 -3.51
N GLY A 46 3.48 -8.40 -2.50
CA GLY A 46 4.21 -8.62 -1.23
C GLY A 46 5.33 -7.64 -0.93
N ARG A 47 5.73 -6.80 -1.90
CA ARG A 47 6.82 -5.83 -1.76
C ARG A 47 6.40 -4.46 -1.24
N SER A 48 5.11 -4.17 -1.12
CA SER A 48 4.64 -2.88 -0.62
C SER A 48 5.08 -2.71 0.83
N LEU A 49 5.56 -1.52 1.17
CA LEU A 49 5.86 -1.13 2.55
C LEU A 49 4.60 -0.57 3.21
N LEU A 50 4.28 -1.04 4.39
CA LEU A 50 3.16 -0.51 5.16
C LEU A 50 3.54 0.86 5.75
N VAL A 51 2.73 1.87 5.53
CA VAL A 51 2.87 3.21 6.14
C VAL A 51 1.57 3.54 6.85
N GLU A 52 1.60 3.55 8.17
CA GLU A 52 0.41 3.73 9.00
C GLU A 52 0.44 5.12 9.63
N GLU A 53 -0.58 5.92 9.32
CA GLU A 53 -0.78 7.26 9.85
C GLU A 53 -1.85 7.22 10.94
N ILE A 54 -1.48 7.51 12.19
CA ILE A 54 -2.42 7.83 13.25
C ILE A 54 -2.80 9.30 13.10
N THR A 55 -4.07 9.56 12.78
CA THR A 55 -4.59 10.88 12.42
C THR A 55 -5.88 11.18 13.19
N ALA A 56 -6.44 12.37 13.01
CA ALA A 56 -7.76 12.67 13.58
C ALA A 56 -8.49 13.76 12.79
N THR A 57 -9.82 13.69 12.74
CA THR A 57 -10.64 14.68 12.04
C THR A 57 -10.59 16.05 12.70
N TRP A 58 -10.42 16.10 14.03
CA TRP A 58 -10.34 17.34 14.81
C TRP A 58 -8.94 17.96 14.84
N CYS A 59 -7.93 17.28 14.30
CA CYS A 59 -6.52 17.68 14.35
C CYS A 59 -6.17 18.68 13.24
N PRO A 60 -5.80 19.94 13.56
CA PRO A 60 -5.49 20.96 12.54
C PRO A 60 -4.26 20.61 11.70
N THR A 61 -3.18 20.14 12.32
CA THR A 61 -1.95 19.76 11.60
C THR A 61 -2.17 18.55 10.69
N CYS A 62 -3.07 17.64 11.07
CA CYS A 62 -3.47 16.52 10.22
C CYS A 62 -4.21 17.01 8.97
N ALA A 63 -5.15 17.94 9.15
CA ALA A 63 -5.84 18.59 8.05
C ALA A 63 -4.91 19.38 7.10
N GLU A 64 -3.80 19.92 7.61
CA GLU A 64 -2.80 20.62 6.79
C GLU A 64 -2.01 19.66 5.89
N ILE A 65 -1.63 18.48 6.37
CA ILE A 65 -0.81 17.52 5.62
C ILE A 65 -1.64 16.59 4.71
N ASP A 66 -2.90 16.32 5.04
CA ASP A 66 -3.78 15.37 4.33
C ASP A 66 -3.77 15.51 2.78
N PRO A 67 -3.87 16.72 2.19
CA PRO A 67 -3.82 16.86 0.73
C PRO A 67 -2.48 16.47 0.10
N GLU A 68 -1.38 16.60 0.85
CA GLU A 68 -0.03 16.22 0.40
C GLU A 68 0.13 14.69 0.42
N LEU A 69 -0.45 14.01 1.40
CA LEU A 69 -0.37 12.56 1.53
C LEU A 69 -0.99 11.82 0.36
N VAL A 70 -2.05 12.37 -0.27
CA VAL A 70 -2.62 11.82 -1.51
C VAL A 70 -1.57 11.80 -2.64
N GLN A 71 -0.87 12.92 -2.83
CA GLN A 71 0.17 13.02 -3.88
C GLN A 71 1.35 12.11 -3.58
N VAL A 72 1.70 11.97 -2.30
CA VAL A 72 2.74 11.05 -1.84
C VAL A 72 2.41 9.62 -2.22
N ALA A 73 1.21 9.14 -1.84
CA ALA A 73 0.81 7.77 -2.13
C ALA A 73 0.84 7.50 -3.63
N ASP A 74 0.41 8.48 -4.45
CA ASP A 74 0.46 8.36 -5.91
C ASP A 74 1.89 8.37 -6.47
N SER A 75 2.79 9.15 -5.87
CA SER A 75 4.22 9.22 -6.27
C SER A 75 5.01 7.96 -5.90
N HIS A 76 4.63 7.30 -4.81
CA HIS A 76 5.18 5.99 -4.44
C HIS A 76 4.50 4.85 -5.19
N GLY A 77 3.27 5.08 -5.64
CA GLY A 77 2.46 4.10 -6.35
C GLY A 77 2.33 2.84 -5.51
N SER A 78 2.62 1.71 -6.14
CA SER A 78 2.50 0.38 -5.56
C SER A 78 3.60 0.00 -4.55
N ARG A 79 4.58 0.89 -4.30
CA ARG A 79 5.72 0.64 -3.40
C ARG A 79 5.36 0.79 -1.93
N ILE A 80 4.34 1.56 -1.61
CA ILE A 80 3.83 1.69 -0.24
C ILE A 80 2.34 1.38 -0.23
N ALA A 81 1.86 0.82 0.88
CA ALA A 81 0.45 0.76 1.21
C ALA A 81 0.24 1.72 2.39
N MET A 82 -0.40 2.86 2.12
CA MET A 82 -0.63 3.88 3.14
C MET A 82 -2.01 3.70 3.79
N VAL A 83 -2.08 3.80 5.11
CA VAL A 83 -3.30 3.57 5.88
C VAL A 83 -3.52 4.73 6.84
N ALA A 84 -4.70 5.34 6.82
CA ALA A 84 -5.12 6.36 7.79
C ALA A 84 -5.94 5.71 8.91
N LEU A 85 -5.45 5.84 10.14
CA LEU A 85 -6.01 5.28 11.36
C LEU A 85 -6.63 6.39 12.20
N HIS A 86 -7.95 6.35 12.32
CA HIS A 86 -8.73 7.29 13.13
C HIS A 86 -9.03 6.67 14.51
N PRO A 87 -8.62 7.29 15.63
CA PRO A 87 -8.78 6.74 16.97
C PRO A 87 -10.24 6.73 17.41
N THR A 88 -10.57 5.85 18.34
CA THR A 88 -11.86 5.83 19.06
C THR A 88 -11.70 6.59 20.39
N ASP A 89 -11.69 7.91 20.32
CA ASP A 89 -11.45 8.81 21.47
C ASP A 89 -12.71 9.56 21.94
N GLY A 90 -13.85 9.36 21.29
CA GLY A 90 -15.09 10.09 21.56
C GLY A 90 -15.18 11.46 20.91
N GLU A 91 -14.13 11.93 20.22
CA GLU A 91 -14.06 13.24 19.53
C GLU A 91 -13.93 13.12 18.01
N ASP A 92 -13.14 12.16 17.51
CA ASP A 92 -12.96 11.93 16.08
C ASP A 92 -14.29 11.59 15.40
N ALA A 93 -14.53 12.03 14.17
CA ALA A 93 -15.83 11.85 13.54
C ALA A 93 -16.03 10.45 12.94
N PHE A 94 -14.96 9.69 12.71
CA PHE A 94 -15.04 8.37 12.06
C PHE A 94 -14.96 7.22 13.03
N GLN A 95 -14.00 7.24 13.97
CA GLN A 95 -13.78 6.22 15.01
C GLN A 95 -14.04 4.75 14.60
N PRO A 96 -13.50 4.22 13.47
CA PRO A 96 -13.74 2.83 13.12
C PRO A 96 -13.07 1.89 14.14
N GLU A 97 -13.78 0.85 14.60
CA GLU A 97 -13.20 -0.16 15.51
C GLU A 97 -11.94 -0.82 14.92
N ALA A 98 -11.91 -1.03 13.60
CA ALA A 98 -10.75 -1.52 12.88
C ALA A 98 -9.52 -0.61 13.00
N SER A 99 -9.72 0.71 12.97
CA SER A 99 -8.65 1.70 13.17
C SER A 99 -8.10 1.62 14.60
N GLN A 100 -8.97 1.58 15.61
CA GLN A 100 -8.51 1.48 17.00
C GLN A 100 -7.76 0.18 17.28
N HIS A 101 -8.26 -0.97 16.79
CA HIS A 101 -7.58 -2.25 16.89
C HIS A 101 -6.16 -2.19 16.32
N ARG A 102 -5.99 -1.51 15.17
CA ARG A 102 -4.67 -1.35 14.57
C ARG A 102 -3.76 -0.38 15.33
N ILE A 103 -4.31 0.71 15.87
CA ILE A 103 -3.59 1.64 16.74
C ILE A 103 -3.07 0.92 17.99
N ASP A 104 -3.90 0.13 18.65
CA ASP A 104 -3.53 -0.63 19.86
C ASP A 104 -2.37 -1.58 19.58
N ARG A 105 -2.41 -2.26 18.42
CA ARG A 105 -1.33 -3.11 17.94
C ARG A 105 -0.03 -2.33 17.71
N ILE A 106 -0.08 -1.16 17.06
CA ILE A 106 1.10 -0.30 16.89
C ILE A 106 1.67 0.11 18.25
N ASP A 107 0.83 0.53 19.20
CA ASP A 107 1.28 0.94 20.53
C ASP A 107 1.93 -0.19 21.33
N SER A 108 1.54 -1.45 21.07
CA SER A 108 2.14 -2.63 21.72
C SER A 108 3.63 -2.81 21.35
N VAL A 109 4.03 -2.40 20.15
CA VAL A 109 5.42 -2.51 19.66
C VAL A 109 6.16 -1.17 19.69
N GLN A 110 5.42 -0.06 19.63
CA GLN A 110 5.94 1.29 19.69
C GLN A 110 5.18 2.10 20.75
N ALA A 111 5.66 2.01 21.99
CA ALA A 111 5.03 2.66 23.12
C ALA A 111 4.83 4.17 22.88
N GLY A 112 3.56 4.58 22.89
CA GLY A 112 3.14 5.97 22.76
C GLY A 112 3.16 6.50 21.33
N ALA A 113 3.04 5.64 20.33
CA ALA A 113 2.79 6.06 18.95
C ALA A 113 1.49 6.89 18.86
N SER A 114 0.44 6.47 19.56
CA SER A 114 -0.87 7.14 19.56
C SER A 114 -0.96 8.43 20.40
N THR A 115 0.11 8.81 21.09
CA THR A 115 0.08 9.97 22.02
C THR A 115 -0.07 11.33 21.34
N SER A 116 0.08 11.38 20.02
CA SER A 116 -0.07 12.59 19.22
C SER A 116 -0.52 12.27 17.80
N THR A 117 -1.15 13.23 17.14
CA THR A 117 -1.50 13.19 15.72
C THR A 117 -0.99 14.45 14.99
N PRO A 118 -0.59 14.37 13.71
CA PRO A 118 -0.39 13.14 12.96
C PRO A 118 0.86 12.39 13.44
N THR A 119 0.82 11.06 13.44
CA THR A 119 1.98 10.20 13.69
C THR A 119 2.09 9.16 12.59
N PHE A 120 3.26 9.00 12.01
CA PHE A 120 3.53 8.02 10.97
C PHE A 120 4.43 6.90 11.49
N VAL A 121 4.09 5.67 11.16
CA VAL A 121 4.91 4.48 11.41
C VAL A 121 5.13 3.77 10.08
N VAL A 122 6.39 3.64 9.68
CA VAL A 122 6.78 2.86 8.49
C VAL A 122 7.11 1.45 8.97
N GLU A 123 6.35 0.47 8.50
CA GLU A 123 6.35 -0.92 8.98
C GLU A 123 6.10 -1.01 10.49
N ALA A 124 7.16 -1.11 11.29
CA ALA A 124 7.13 -1.06 12.75
C ALA A 124 8.30 -0.23 13.30
N GLY A 125 8.73 0.76 12.50
CA GLY A 125 9.84 1.64 12.81
C GLY A 125 9.52 2.70 13.88
N PRO A 126 10.43 3.67 14.08
CA PRO A 126 10.19 4.78 14.99
C PRO A 126 8.96 5.61 14.60
N ALA A 127 8.13 5.95 15.57
CA ALA A 127 7.00 6.87 15.37
C ALA A 127 7.47 8.29 15.03
N ARG A 128 7.11 8.78 13.84
CA ARG A 128 7.43 10.13 13.32
C ARG A 128 6.24 11.06 13.55
N ARG A 129 6.40 12.10 14.36
CA ARG A 129 5.29 12.92 14.88
C ARG A 129 5.27 14.32 14.28
N GLY A 130 4.08 14.80 13.94
CA GLY A 130 3.84 16.16 13.45
C GLY A 130 4.15 16.33 11.96
N TYR A 131 3.88 17.54 11.46
CA TYR A 131 4.02 17.90 10.05
C TYR A 131 5.47 17.75 9.53
N ASP A 132 6.45 18.25 10.29
CA ASP A 132 7.86 18.26 9.88
C ASP A 132 8.52 16.88 9.83
N ALA A 133 7.85 15.84 10.35
CA ALA A 133 8.36 14.48 10.39
C ALA A 133 8.45 13.84 9.00
N TRP A 134 7.83 14.46 7.98
CA TRP A 134 7.70 13.89 6.65
C TRP A 134 9.03 13.52 5.99
N SER A 135 10.04 14.38 6.13
CA SER A 135 11.39 14.10 5.60
C SER A 135 12.01 12.83 6.21
N GLU A 136 11.69 12.53 7.47
CA GLU A 136 12.14 11.31 8.14
C GLU A 136 11.33 10.10 7.69
N VAL A 137 10.02 10.23 7.47
CA VAL A 137 9.17 9.17 6.92
C VAL A 137 9.69 8.72 5.55
N GLN A 138 10.01 9.67 4.67
CA GLN A 138 10.60 9.36 3.35
C GLN A 138 11.94 8.63 3.46
N ARG A 139 12.77 9.01 4.44
CA ARG A 139 14.03 8.32 4.71
C ARG A 139 13.81 6.91 5.23
N ASP A 140 12.82 6.73 6.11
CA ASP A 140 12.49 5.41 6.67
C ASP A 140 11.95 4.47 5.58
N ILE A 141 11.07 4.96 4.69
CA ILE A 141 10.62 4.22 3.49
C ILE A 141 11.83 3.77 2.67
N LEU A 142 12.73 4.69 2.29
CA LEU A 142 13.91 4.34 1.49
C LEU A 142 14.81 3.32 2.20
N ASN A 143 15.02 3.48 3.51
CA ASN A 143 15.83 2.55 4.29
C ASN A 143 15.22 1.15 4.30
N GLU A 144 13.91 1.04 4.47
CA GLU A 144 13.22 -0.26 4.43
C GLU A 144 13.21 -0.85 3.02
N GLU A 145 13.03 -0.06 1.96
CA GLU A 145 13.15 -0.55 0.58
C GLU A 145 14.53 -1.16 0.31
N LEU A 146 15.59 -0.57 0.88
CA LEU A 146 16.96 -1.06 0.75
C LEU A 146 17.29 -2.25 1.65
N SER A 147 16.67 -2.33 2.83
CA SER A 147 16.92 -3.40 3.82
C SER A 147 16.22 -4.71 3.43
N ARG A 148 15.07 -4.62 2.77
CA ARG A 148 14.14 -5.73 2.55
C ARG A 148 14.57 -6.58 1.35
N GLN A 149 15.39 -7.60 1.63
CA GLN A 149 15.91 -8.50 0.60
C GLN A 149 14.93 -9.60 0.18
N ALA A 150 14.08 -10.07 1.10
CA ALA A 150 13.09 -11.11 0.86
C ALA A 150 11.74 -10.69 1.46
N VAL A 151 10.67 -10.99 0.73
CA VAL A 151 9.29 -10.79 1.15
C VAL A 151 8.47 -12.05 0.90
N SER A 152 7.37 -12.20 1.62
CA SER A 152 6.33 -13.17 1.28
C SER A 152 5.60 -12.69 0.04
N GLU A 153 5.36 -13.58 -0.92
CA GLU A 153 4.55 -13.26 -2.09
C GLU A 153 3.08 -13.43 -1.73
N LEU A 154 2.28 -12.42 -2.08
CA LEU A 154 0.89 -12.29 -1.66
C LEU A 154 0.06 -11.83 -2.85
N ASP A 155 -1.00 -12.56 -3.17
CA ASP A 155 -1.96 -12.15 -4.18
C ASP A 155 -3.39 -12.16 -3.67
N ILE A 156 -4.09 -11.08 -3.99
CA ILE A 156 -5.49 -10.86 -3.68
C ILE A 156 -6.29 -10.79 -4.98
N MET A 157 -7.51 -11.30 -4.91
CA MET A 157 -8.54 -11.11 -5.93
C MET A 157 -9.73 -10.41 -5.31
N VAL A 158 -10.29 -9.43 -5.99
CA VAL A 158 -11.53 -8.78 -5.60
C VAL A 158 -12.59 -9.03 -6.65
N GLU A 159 -13.80 -9.36 -6.21
CA GLU A 159 -14.98 -9.60 -7.05
C GLU A 159 -16.14 -8.74 -6.55
N LYS A 160 -17.00 -8.28 -7.46
CA LYS A 160 -18.25 -7.61 -7.11
C LYS A 160 -19.23 -8.63 -6.54
N THR A 161 -19.96 -8.28 -5.48
CA THR A 161 -21.06 -9.07 -4.94
C THR A 161 -22.38 -8.29 -4.99
N GLU A 162 -23.49 -8.94 -4.63
CA GLU A 162 -24.81 -8.29 -4.58
C GLU A 162 -24.87 -7.13 -3.56
N VAL A 163 -24.05 -7.18 -2.51
CA VAL A 163 -24.07 -6.22 -1.39
C VAL A 163 -22.83 -5.32 -1.33
N GLY A 164 -21.80 -5.60 -2.12
CA GLY A 164 -20.57 -4.83 -2.15
C GLY A 164 -19.46 -5.54 -2.91
N TYR A 165 -18.37 -5.87 -2.22
CA TYR A 165 -17.20 -6.51 -2.79
C TYR A 165 -16.67 -7.63 -1.89
N LYS A 166 -16.09 -8.65 -2.51
CA LYS A 166 -15.40 -9.73 -1.82
C LYS A 166 -13.94 -9.74 -2.20
N ALA A 167 -13.05 -9.57 -1.23
CA ALA A 167 -11.62 -9.75 -1.41
C ALA A 167 -11.19 -11.11 -0.86
N SER A 168 -10.45 -11.87 -1.66
CA SER A 168 -10.00 -13.24 -1.35
C SER A 168 -8.51 -13.40 -1.59
N VAL A 169 -7.82 -14.11 -0.71
CA VAL A 169 -6.46 -14.58 -0.95
C VAL A 169 -6.51 -15.66 -2.03
N VAL A 170 -5.74 -15.48 -3.12
CA VAL A 170 -5.71 -16.45 -4.24
C VAL A 170 -4.38 -17.18 -4.34
N HIS A 171 -3.29 -16.55 -3.94
CA HIS A 171 -1.98 -17.18 -3.92
C HIS A 171 -1.10 -16.59 -2.82
N THR A 172 -0.35 -17.46 -2.15
CA THR A 172 0.66 -17.06 -1.17
C THR A 172 1.92 -17.92 -1.30
N ASN A 173 3.08 -17.28 -1.18
CA ASN A 173 4.37 -17.93 -1.00
C ASN A 173 5.06 -17.27 0.19
N LEU A 174 4.77 -17.80 1.38
CA LEU A 174 5.13 -17.16 2.63
C LEU A 174 6.55 -17.50 3.07
N ILE A 175 7.24 -16.49 3.60
CA ILE A 175 8.44 -16.70 4.42
C ILE A 175 8.04 -17.55 5.62
N GLN A 176 8.73 -18.67 5.82
CA GLN A 176 8.44 -19.59 6.91
C GLN A 176 8.78 -18.94 8.25
N ALA A 177 7.75 -18.73 9.08
CA ALA A 177 7.84 -18.22 10.44
C ALA A 177 6.68 -18.80 11.26
N THR A 178 6.88 -18.92 12.57
CA THR A 178 5.84 -19.36 13.51
C THR A 178 5.11 -18.16 14.11
N GLY A 179 3.88 -18.35 14.57
CA GLY A 179 3.16 -17.28 15.25
C GLY A 179 2.80 -16.13 14.32
N THR A 180 2.53 -16.42 13.04
CA THR A 180 2.15 -15.42 12.03
C THR A 180 0.70 -15.53 11.60
N GLN A 181 0.21 -14.48 10.95
CA GLN A 181 -1.15 -14.35 10.46
C GLN A 181 -1.17 -13.66 9.09
N LEU A 182 -2.27 -13.86 8.36
CA LEU A 182 -2.66 -12.97 7.26
C LEU A 182 -3.67 -11.96 7.78
N THR A 183 -3.43 -10.68 7.51
CA THR A 183 -4.34 -9.58 7.84
C THR A 183 -4.87 -8.98 6.55
N LEU A 184 -6.19 -8.92 6.40
CA LEU A 184 -6.87 -8.18 5.33
C LEU A 184 -7.43 -6.90 5.91
N MET A 185 -7.07 -5.77 5.32
CA MET A 185 -7.58 -4.44 5.65
C MET A 185 -8.37 -3.87 4.49
N VAL A 186 -9.47 -3.19 4.81
CA VAL A 186 -10.30 -2.45 3.85
C VAL A 186 -10.23 -0.98 4.20
N LEU A 187 -9.77 -0.17 3.24
CA LEU A 187 -9.65 1.27 3.34
C LEU A 187 -10.72 1.94 2.48
N GLU A 188 -11.35 2.98 2.99
CA GLU A 188 -12.25 3.83 2.22
C GLU A 188 -11.51 5.09 1.75
N HIS A 189 -11.58 5.36 0.45
CA HIS A 189 -11.05 6.59 -0.14
C HIS A 189 -12.14 7.66 -0.20
N GLY A 190 -11.75 8.93 0.02
CA GLY A 190 -12.68 10.06 -0.03
C GLY A 190 -13.86 9.94 0.94
N LYS A 191 -13.66 9.30 2.10
CA LYS A 191 -14.69 9.15 3.14
C LYS A 191 -15.20 10.51 3.57
N SER A 192 -16.47 10.76 3.35
CA SER A 192 -17.06 12.10 3.56
C SER A 192 -17.20 12.42 5.05
N MET A 193 -16.88 13.67 5.39
CA MET A 193 -17.04 14.20 6.74
C MET A 193 -18.53 14.33 7.10
N PRO A 194 -18.96 13.86 8.29
CA PRO A 194 -20.31 14.13 8.78
C PRO A 194 -20.57 15.64 8.91
N PRO A 195 -21.82 16.10 8.79
CA PRO A 195 -22.15 17.48 9.12
C PRO A 195 -21.96 17.76 10.61
N ASP A 196 -21.76 19.03 10.96
CA ASP A 196 -21.74 19.53 12.35
C ASP A 196 -20.64 18.98 13.28
N VAL A 197 -19.56 18.42 12.72
CA VAL A 197 -18.35 17.99 13.45
C VAL A 197 -17.21 19.00 13.30
N VAL A 198 -16.29 19.04 14.26
CA VAL A 198 -15.07 19.85 14.15
C VAL A 198 -14.20 19.28 13.04
N ASN A 199 -14.02 20.07 11.98
CA ASN A 199 -13.24 19.70 10.81
C ASN A 199 -12.43 20.91 10.33
N PRO A 200 -11.15 21.02 10.72
CA PRO A 200 -10.27 22.08 10.23
C PRO A 200 -9.82 21.86 8.77
N GLY A 201 -10.10 20.70 8.16
CA GLY A 201 -9.65 20.33 6.82
C GLY A 201 -10.75 20.27 5.76
N GLY A 202 -10.48 19.51 4.69
CA GLY A 202 -11.42 19.25 3.61
C GLY A 202 -12.66 18.47 4.05
N ASP A 203 -13.65 18.37 3.16
CA ASP A 203 -14.93 17.69 3.40
C ASP A 203 -14.85 16.15 3.32
N HIS A 204 -13.66 15.60 3.14
CA HIS A 204 -13.38 14.16 3.12
C HIS A 204 -12.01 13.83 3.72
N ARG A 205 -11.75 12.55 3.97
CA ARG A 205 -10.43 11.99 4.26
C ARG A 205 -10.15 10.79 3.37
N ASP A 206 -8.89 10.54 3.09
CA ASP A 206 -8.47 9.46 2.20
C ASP A 206 -7.89 8.27 2.98
N ARG A 207 -8.00 7.06 2.42
CA ARG A 207 -7.39 5.80 2.95
C ARG A 207 -7.78 5.47 4.40
N VAL A 208 -8.99 5.81 4.83
CA VAL A 208 -9.47 5.55 6.20
C VAL A 208 -9.66 4.05 6.40
N LEU A 209 -9.01 3.43 7.38
CA LEU A 209 -9.19 2.02 7.70
C LEU A 209 -10.59 1.78 8.30
N VAL A 210 -11.46 1.14 7.53
CA VAL A 210 -12.86 0.88 7.92
C VAL A 210 -13.12 -0.57 8.29
N GLY A 211 -12.32 -1.52 7.80
CA GLY A 211 -12.48 -2.94 8.11
C GLY A 211 -11.16 -3.67 8.25
N VAL A 212 -11.11 -4.65 9.14
CA VAL A 212 -9.96 -5.55 9.32
C VAL A 212 -10.41 -6.97 9.64
N ALA A 213 -9.74 -7.95 9.06
CA ALA A 213 -9.83 -9.35 9.48
C ALA A 213 -8.44 -9.96 9.58
N GLU A 214 -8.29 -10.89 10.52
CA GLU A 214 -7.03 -11.56 10.79
C GLU A 214 -7.25 -13.07 10.80
N CYS A 215 -6.38 -13.80 10.11
CA CYS A 215 -6.43 -15.25 9.98
C CYS A 215 -5.11 -15.86 10.45
N SER A 216 -5.14 -16.58 11.57
CA SER A 216 -3.96 -17.22 12.15
C SER A 216 -3.46 -18.35 11.25
N LEU A 217 -2.17 -18.33 10.92
CA LEU A 217 -1.56 -19.35 10.06
C LEU A 217 -1.28 -20.66 10.79
N ASP A 218 -1.29 -20.66 12.14
CA ASP A 218 -1.03 -21.86 12.94
C ASP A 218 -2.23 -22.82 12.96
N ASN A 219 -3.46 -22.27 12.96
CA ASN A 219 -4.69 -23.06 13.07
C ASN A 219 -5.69 -22.82 11.94
N HIS A 220 -5.38 -21.92 11.01
CA HIS A 220 -6.23 -21.52 9.88
C HIS A 220 -7.62 -21.00 10.28
N THR A 221 -7.70 -20.31 11.42
CA THR A 221 -8.95 -19.70 11.91
C THR A 221 -8.90 -18.19 11.87
N ILE A 222 -10.06 -17.59 11.64
CA ILE A 222 -10.26 -16.15 11.73
C ILE A 222 -10.27 -15.78 13.21
N THR A 223 -9.33 -14.93 13.63
CA THR A 223 -9.18 -14.49 15.02
C THR A 223 -9.85 -13.14 15.27
N THR A 224 -9.95 -12.31 14.23
CA THR A 224 -10.49 -10.95 14.31
C THR A 224 -11.34 -10.67 13.07
N GLN A 225 -12.48 -10.00 13.27
CA GLN A 225 -13.33 -9.43 12.23
C GLN A 225 -13.97 -8.14 12.78
N LEU A 226 -13.61 -6.99 12.22
CA LEU A 226 -14.15 -5.69 12.61
C LEU A 226 -14.49 -4.89 11.35
N GLY A 227 -15.65 -4.23 11.33
CA GLY A 227 -16.04 -3.33 10.22
C GLY A 227 -16.20 -4.00 8.85
N LEU A 228 -16.53 -5.30 8.82
CA LEU A 228 -16.72 -6.09 7.61
C LEU A 228 -18.11 -6.74 7.61
N LEU A 229 -18.70 -6.95 6.43
CA LEU A 229 -19.99 -7.62 6.26
C LEU A 229 -19.90 -9.10 6.64
N SER A 230 -18.86 -9.78 6.15
CA SER A 230 -18.61 -11.18 6.47
C SER A 230 -17.13 -11.52 6.30
N THR A 231 -16.71 -12.61 6.93
CA THR A 231 -15.40 -13.22 6.71
C THR A 231 -15.56 -14.72 6.52
N SER A 232 -14.67 -15.32 5.74
CA SER A 232 -14.70 -16.77 5.53
C SER A 232 -13.30 -17.31 5.30
N VAL A 233 -13.10 -18.56 5.70
CA VAL A 233 -11.96 -19.38 5.34
C VAL A 233 -12.51 -20.73 4.90
N GLY A 234 -12.05 -21.19 3.74
CA GLY A 234 -12.41 -22.51 3.24
C GLY A 234 -11.52 -23.59 3.87
N THR A 235 -10.45 -23.95 3.17
CA THR A 235 -9.51 -25.00 3.62
C THR A 235 -8.41 -24.41 4.50
N SER A 236 -7.87 -23.27 4.11
CA SER A 236 -6.76 -22.62 4.80
C SER A 236 -6.76 -21.11 4.59
N CYS A 237 -6.08 -20.38 5.47
CA CYS A 237 -5.90 -18.94 5.26
C CYS A 237 -5.13 -18.64 3.95
N LEU A 238 -4.30 -19.58 3.48
CA LEU A 238 -3.32 -19.38 2.41
C LEU A 238 -3.96 -19.29 1.01
N ASP A 239 -5.18 -19.81 0.85
CA ASP A 239 -5.84 -20.00 -0.44
C ASP A 239 -7.33 -19.65 -0.45
N SER A 240 -7.91 -19.36 0.71
CA SER A 240 -9.36 -19.16 0.82
C SER A 240 -9.79 -18.20 1.93
N PHE A 241 -8.85 -17.49 2.56
CA PHE A 241 -9.20 -16.39 3.45
C PHE A 241 -9.82 -15.26 2.62
N ALA A 242 -11.02 -14.85 3.01
CA ALA A 242 -11.76 -13.81 2.32
C ALA A 242 -12.55 -12.93 3.28
N VAL A 243 -12.75 -11.68 2.85
CA VAL A 243 -13.57 -10.67 3.51
C VAL A 243 -14.59 -10.12 2.52
N GLU A 244 -15.78 -9.83 3.00
CA GLU A 244 -16.81 -9.10 2.26
C GLU A 244 -17.05 -7.75 2.92
N PHE A 245 -17.14 -6.68 2.14
CA PHE A 245 -17.29 -5.31 2.60
C PHE A 245 -18.28 -4.53 1.73
N ASP A 246 -18.74 -3.40 2.26
CA ASP A 246 -19.78 -2.57 1.65
C ASP A 246 -19.44 -2.10 0.23
N ASP A 247 -20.47 -1.72 -0.52
CA ASP A 247 -20.33 -1.07 -1.83
C ASP A 247 -19.77 0.36 -1.72
N LEU A 248 -18.45 0.45 -1.50
CA LEU A 248 -17.72 1.70 -1.42
C LEU A 248 -17.44 2.23 -2.83
N ARG A 249 -17.58 3.56 -3.02
CA ARG A 249 -17.29 4.21 -4.31
C ARG A 249 -15.83 4.09 -4.73
N SER A 250 -14.94 4.14 -3.74
CA SER A 250 -13.50 4.04 -3.93
C SER A 250 -12.89 3.45 -2.66
N TRP A 251 -12.02 2.47 -2.82
CA TRP A 251 -11.50 1.67 -1.71
C TRP A 251 -10.11 1.10 -2.02
N SER A 252 -9.39 0.69 -0.98
CA SER A 252 -8.21 -0.18 -1.10
C SER A 252 -8.37 -1.41 -0.25
N VAL A 253 -7.88 -2.55 -0.74
CA VAL A 253 -7.69 -3.75 0.06
C VAL A 253 -6.20 -3.96 0.23
N VAL A 254 -5.75 -4.12 1.48
CA VAL A 254 -4.36 -4.43 1.82
C VAL A 254 -4.30 -5.81 2.44
N LEU A 255 -3.50 -6.71 1.86
CA LEU A 255 -3.18 -8.01 2.45
C LEU A 255 -1.77 -7.96 3.01
N ILE A 256 -1.61 -8.36 4.28
CA ILE A 256 -0.36 -8.30 5.02
C ILE A 256 -0.07 -9.69 5.59
N HIS A 257 1.17 -10.15 5.45
CA HIS A 257 1.70 -11.26 6.24
C HIS A 257 2.54 -10.68 7.39
N GLU A 258 2.09 -10.87 8.62
CA GLU A 258 2.70 -10.28 9.82
C GLU A 258 2.61 -11.23 11.02
N SER A 259 3.32 -10.91 12.10
CA SER A 259 3.27 -11.68 13.34
C SER A 259 1.91 -11.55 14.02
N THR A 260 1.49 -12.55 14.78
CA THR A 260 0.32 -12.46 15.67
C THR A 260 0.58 -11.51 16.84
N GLN A 261 -0.47 -11.04 17.52
CA GLN A 261 -0.27 -10.24 18.74
C GLN A 261 0.48 -11.02 19.83
N GLU A 262 0.21 -12.32 19.98
CA GLU A 262 0.92 -13.18 20.93
C GLU A 262 2.43 -13.24 20.65
N GLU A 263 2.81 -13.37 19.37
CA GLU A 263 4.21 -13.34 18.96
C GLU A 263 4.86 -11.97 19.19
N LEU A 264 4.14 -10.86 18.99
CA LEU A 264 4.64 -9.51 19.31
C LEU A 264 4.87 -9.33 20.81
N ASP A 265 3.92 -9.75 21.64
CA ASP A 265 4.01 -9.66 23.11
C ASP A 265 5.18 -10.50 23.65
N ALA A 266 5.54 -11.58 22.95
CA ALA A 266 6.72 -12.41 23.22
C ALA A 266 8.05 -11.79 22.75
N GLY A 267 8.03 -10.60 22.15
CA GLY A 267 9.20 -9.92 21.59
C GLY A 267 9.63 -10.43 20.22
N GLY A 268 8.70 -11.03 19.48
CA GLY A 268 8.88 -11.49 18.12
C GLY A 268 9.07 -10.36 17.11
N ARG A 269 9.03 -10.71 15.82
CA ARG A 269 9.26 -9.73 14.74
C ARG A 269 8.08 -8.76 14.63
N SER A 270 8.34 -7.46 14.67
CA SER A 270 7.30 -6.43 14.50
C SER A 270 7.06 -5.98 13.06
N THR A 271 8.07 -6.04 12.19
CA THR A 271 7.93 -5.64 10.77
C THR A 271 7.22 -6.71 9.94
N SER A 272 6.47 -6.30 8.93
CA SER A 272 5.74 -7.26 8.08
C SER A 272 6.69 -8.12 7.25
N TYR A 273 6.27 -9.36 6.99
CA TYR A 273 6.96 -10.28 6.09
C TYR A 273 6.65 -9.99 4.62
N GLY A 274 5.50 -9.37 4.34
CA GLY A 274 5.11 -8.91 3.02
C GLY A 274 3.79 -8.16 3.10
N ALA A 275 3.57 -7.21 2.20
CA ALA A 275 2.27 -6.56 2.03
C ALA A 275 1.98 -6.28 0.54
N VAL A 276 0.70 -6.31 0.18
CA VAL A 276 0.21 -5.96 -1.15
C VAL A 276 -1.07 -5.13 -1.01
N GLU A 277 -1.19 -4.08 -1.81
CA GLU A 277 -2.40 -3.27 -1.93
C GLU A 277 -3.04 -3.48 -3.31
N MET A 278 -4.37 -3.57 -3.34
CA MET A 278 -5.19 -3.30 -4.52
C MET A 278 -6.07 -2.08 -4.23
N ALA A 279 -5.87 -1.01 -4.99
CA ALA A 279 -6.63 0.23 -4.87
C ALA A 279 -7.60 0.37 -6.05
N TYR A 280 -8.88 0.58 -5.76
CA TYR A 280 -9.91 0.96 -6.71
C TYR A 280 -10.21 2.47 -6.58
N ARG A 281 -9.51 3.27 -7.39
CA ARG A 281 -9.60 4.73 -7.37
C ARG A 281 -9.06 5.35 -8.66
N ASP A 282 -9.47 6.58 -8.92
CA ASP A 282 -8.79 7.40 -9.92
C ASP A 282 -7.48 7.93 -9.32
N ARG A 283 -6.42 7.95 -10.14
CA ARG A 283 -5.15 8.58 -9.74
C ARG A 283 -5.32 10.09 -9.74
N ALA A 284 -4.66 10.79 -8.82
CA ALA A 284 -4.65 12.23 -8.86
C ALA A 284 -4.17 12.70 -10.23
N GLU A 285 -4.86 13.67 -10.83
CA GLU A 285 -4.39 14.31 -12.05
C GLU A 285 -3.00 14.89 -11.75
N SER A 286 -1.97 14.34 -12.40
CA SER A 286 -0.65 14.96 -12.37
C SER A 286 -0.84 16.41 -12.79
N GLN A 287 -0.46 17.38 -11.93
CA GLN A 287 -0.32 18.76 -12.38
C GLN A 287 0.42 18.73 -13.73
N PRO A 288 -0.03 19.47 -14.74
CA PRO A 288 0.60 19.39 -16.05
C PRO A 288 2.05 19.80 -15.89
N ASP A 289 2.94 18.80 -15.87
CA ASP A 289 4.36 18.99 -16.04
C ASP A 289 4.50 19.88 -17.26
N SER A 290 5.10 21.06 -17.06
CA SER A 290 5.37 22.03 -18.11
C SER A 290 6.01 21.34 -19.34
N GLY A 291 5.14 20.92 -20.26
CA GLY A 291 5.32 19.77 -21.15
C GLY A 291 6.17 20.03 -22.38
N TRP A 292 7.30 20.71 -22.23
CA TRP A 292 8.21 20.99 -23.34
C TRP A 292 9.65 20.56 -23.09
N LEU A 293 10.11 20.47 -21.83
CA LEU A 293 11.51 20.14 -21.54
C LEU A 293 11.83 18.64 -21.65
N GLY A 294 10.91 17.76 -21.24
CA GLY A 294 11.11 16.29 -21.30
C GLY A 294 11.43 15.77 -22.71
N PRO A 295 10.61 16.10 -23.73
CA PRO A 295 10.89 15.70 -25.11
C PRO A 295 12.19 16.31 -25.66
N ILE A 296 12.52 17.55 -25.29
CA ILE A 296 13.75 18.25 -25.71
C ILE A 296 14.99 17.56 -25.14
N ILE A 297 14.96 17.14 -23.87
CA ILE A 297 16.06 16.42 -23.22
C ILE A 297 16.28 15.06 -23.91
N LEU A 298 15.20 14.31 -24.17
CA LEU A 298 15.27 13.02 -24.86
C LEU A 298 15.85 13.16 -26.28
N ILE A 299 15.38 14.15 -27.05
CA ILE A 299 15.92 14.46 -28.38
C ILE A 299 17.40 14.87 -28.29
N GLY A 300 17.77 15.67 -27.29
CA GLY A 300 19.16 16.05 -27.02
C GLY A 300 20.08 14.86 -26.73
N CYS A 301 19.65 13.93 -25.88
CA CYS A 301 20.39 12.72 -25.56
C CYS A 301 20.59 11.82 -26.79
N VAL A 302 19.56 11.64 -27.62
CA VAL A 302 19.64 10.86 -28.86
C VAL A 302 20.58 11.52 -29.87
N ALA A 303 20.49 12.85 -30.04
CA ALA A 303 21.37 13.60 -30.93
C ALA A 303 22.84 13.53 -30.50
N LEU A 304 23.13 13.66 -29.20
CA LEU A 304 24.48 13.52 -28.66
C LEU A 304 25.02 12.08 -28.81
N GLY A 305 24.16 11.06 -28.62
CA GLY A 305 24.51 9.66 -28.84
C GLY A 305 24.89 9.39 -30.30
N LEU A 306 24.10 9.90 -31.25
CA LEU A 306 24.39 9.76 -32.68
C LEU A 306 25.64 10.54 -33.09
N ALA A 307 25.83 11.77 -32.58
CA ALA A 307 27.02 12.57 -32.84
C ALA A 307 28.31 11.89 -32.32
N SER A 308 28.25 11.24 -31.16
CA SER A 308 29.35 10.45 -30.58
C SER A 308 29.74 9.25 -31.47
N ILE A 309 28.75 8.58 -32.06
CA ILE A 309 28.96 7.45 -32.98
C ILE A 309 29.57 7.91 -34.30
N VAL A 310 29.10 9.04 -34.84
CA VAL A 310 29.63 9.60 -36.10
C VAL A 310 31.05 10.13 -35.94
N ARG A 311 31.41 10.69 -34.77
CA ARG A 311 32.76 11.22 -34.50
C ARG A 311 33.83 10.12 -34.31
N LYS A 312 33.42 8.87 -34.09
CA LYS A 312 34.32 7.70 -33.96
C LYS A 312 34.54 6.91 -35.26
N LYS A 313 33.96 7.35 -36.38
CA LYS A 313 34.24 6.84 -37.73
C LYS A 313 35.06 7.85 -38.52
#